data_AF-A0A962AGJ8-F1
#
_entry.id   AF-A0A962AGJ8-F1
#
_cell.length_a   1.000
_cell.length_b   1.000
_cell.length_c   1.000
_cell.angle_alpha   90.00
_cell.angle_beta   90.00
_cell.angle_gamma   90.00
#
_symmetry.space_group_name_H-M   'P 1'
#
loop_
_entity.id
_entity.type
_entity.pdbx_description
1 polymer ?
#
loop_
_entity_poly.entity_id
_entity_poly.type
_entity_poly.pdbx_seq_one_letter_code
_entity_poly.pdbx_strand_id
1 'polypeptide(L)'
;HFGRPKGKPDDKYSLKFLAPVLSERWGAPVSFEGQGDVVLKENLRFDPGEEKDDPAFAAQLAKLGDYYVNDAFSVSHRAHASVHALAKILPAEPGLSMRAELAALDA
;
A
#
# COMPACT_ATOMS: atom_id res chain seq x y z
N HIS A 1 4.99 -2.07 -0.01
CA HIS A 1 6.27 -1.70 0.62
C HIS A 1 7.42 -2.43 -0.08
N PHE A 2 8.66 -1.97 0.08
CA PHE A 2 9.85 -2.64 -0.47
C PHE A 2 11.01 -2.67 0.52
N GLY A 3 11.61 -3.85 0.71
CA GLY A 3 12.73 -4.03 1.65
C GLY A 3 12.43 -3.66 3.11
N ARG A 4 13.49 -3.25 3.82
CA ARG A 4 13.47 -2.89 5.25
C ARG A 4 14.25 -1.59 5.49
N PRO A 5 13.68 -0.43 5.14
CA PRO A 5 14.35 0.87 5.24
C PRO A 5 14.40 1.45 6.68
N LYS A 6 13.78 0.79 7.66
CA LYS A 6 13.78 1.18 9.09
C LYS A 6 13.24 2.61 9.34
N GLY A 7 12.16 3.00 8.66
CA GLY A 7 11.47 4.27 8.89
C GLY A 7 12.25 5.49 8.42
N LYS A 8 13.12 5.35 7.41
CA LYS A 8 13.88 6.45 6.81
C LYS A 8 13.92 6.30 5.30
N PRO A 9 13.84 7.40 4.52
CA PRO A 9 14.06 7.37 3.08
C PRO A 9 15.46 6.86 2.73
N ASP A 10 15.52 5.98 1.74
CA ASP A 10 16.75 5.43 1.16
C ASP A 10 16.46 5.07 -0.30
N ASP A 11 17.20 5.68 -1.23
CA ASP A 11 17.02 5.49 -2.67
C ASP A 11 17.04 4.02 -3.09
N LYS A 12 17.80 3.18 -2.39
CA LYS A 12 17.84 1.73 -2.62
C LYS A 12 16.48 1.06 -2.49
N TYR A 13 15.61 1.60 -1.63
CA TYR A 13 14.29 1.07 -1.33
C TYR A 13 13.16 1.93 -1.90
N SER A 14 13.46 2.91 -2.75
CA SER A 14 12.43 3.69 -3.45
C SER A 14 11.63 2.82 -4.41
N LEU A 15 10.34 3.11 -4.54
CA LEU A 15 9.44 2.48 -5.51
C LEU A 15 9.41 3.20 -6.86
N LYS A 16 10.15 4.31 -7.03
CA LYS A 16 10.12 5.13 -8.25
C LYS A 16 10.31 4.34 -9.54
N PHE A 17 11.17 3.31 -9.50
CA PHE A 17 11.45 2.47 -10.66
C PHE A 17 10.23 1.65 -11.14
N LEU A 18 9.21 1.45 -10.31
CA LEU A 18 8.02 0.69 -10.67
C LEU A 18 7.06 1.48 -11.55
N ALA A 19 6.98 2.81 -11.42
CA ALA A 19 6.02 3.61 -12.19
C ALA A 19 6.11 3.39 -13.72
N PRO A 20 7.29 3.42 -14.38
CA PRO A 20 7.37 3.11 -15.81
C PRO A 20 7.02 1.65 -16.13
N VAL A 21 7.41 0.70 -15.27
CA VAL A 21 7.12 -0.73 -15.46
C VAL A 21 5.62 -1.02 -15.36
N LEU A 22 4.95 -0.45 -14.36
CA LEU A 22 3.51 -0.57 -14.17
C LEU A 22 2.75 0.10 -15.32
N SER A 23 3.21 1.27 -15.77
CA SER A 23 2.59 1.96 -16.90
C SER A 23 2.61 1.11 -18.17
N GLU A 24 3.75 0.49 -18.47
CA GLU A 24 3.90 -0.41 -19.61
C GLU A 24 3.01 -1.65 -19.47
N ARG A 25 3.02 -2.30 -18.30
CA ARG A 25 2.29 -3.55 -18.06
C ARG A 25 0.78 -3.39 -18.03
N TRP A 26 0.28 -2.25 -17.55
CA TRP A 26 -1.15 -1.97 -17.46
C TRP A 26 -1.70 -1.19 -18.66
N GLY A 27 -0.82 -0.70 -19.55
CA GLY A 27 -1.25 0.09 -20.70
C GLY A 27 -1.90 1.42 -20.31
N ALA A 28 -1.60 1.93 -19.10
CA ALA A 28 -2.18 3.14 -18.54
C ALA A 28 -1.10 4.00 -17.84
N PRO A 29 -1.15 5.34 -17.90
CA PRO A 29 -0.17 6.17 -17.22
C PRO A 29 -0.20 5.98 -15.69
N VAL A 30 0.95 5.67 -15.09
CA VAL A 30 1.14 5.62 -13.63
C VAL A 30 2.06 6.76 -13.20
N SER A 31 1.53 7.67 -12.38
CA SER A 31 2.25 8.82 -11.85
C SER A 31 2.92 8.46 -10.52
N PHE A 32 4.20 8.76 -10.34
CA PHE A 32 4.91 8.53 -9.08
C PHE A 32 4.86 9.78 -8.19
N GLU A 33 4.29 9.66 -6.99
CA GLU A 33 4.09 10.77 -6.02
C GLU A 33 3.32 12.00 -6.55
N GLY A 34 2.82 11.96 -7.78
CA GLY A 34 2.16 13.08 -8.45
C GLY A 34 0.64 12.99 -8.46
N GLN A 35 0.05 13.50 -9.54
CA GLN A 35 -1.38 13.44 -9.80
C GLN A 35 -1.66 12.58 -11.05
N GLY A 36 -2.90 12.10 -11.17
CA GLY A 36 -3.38 11.28 -12.27
C GLY A 36 -4.43 10.27 -11.82
N ASP A 37 -4.92 9.46 -12.76
CA ASP A 37 -5.92 8.42 -12.46
C ASP A 37 -5.31 7.26 -11.66
N VAL A 38 -4.03 6.95 -11.91
CA VAL A 38 -3.27 5.95 -11.15
C VAL A 38 -2.01 6.59 -10.60
N VAL A 39 -1.91 6.66 -9.27
CA VAL A 39 -0.75 7.23 -8.56
C VAL A 39 -0.08 6.14 -7.73
N LEU A 40 1.20 5.90 -8.01
CA LEU A 40 2.06 5.10 -7.15
C LEU A 40 2.66 6.00 -6.07
N LYS A 41 2.32 5.72 -4.82
CA LYS A 41 2.94 6.36 -3.66
C LYS A 41 4.28 5.71 -3.34
N GLU A 42 5.18 6.49 -2.75
CA GLU A 42 6.47 6.02 -2.28
C GLU A 42 6.32 4.93 -1.19
N ASN A 43 7.41 4.23 -0.93
CA ASN A 43 7.51 3.15 0.04
C ASN A 43 7.02 3.57 1.43
N LEU A 44 5.85 3.03 1.81
CA LEU A 44 5.20 3.30 3.10
C LEU A 44 6.11 3.07 4.32
N ARG A 45 7.09 2.15 4.23
CA ARG A 45 8.06 1.91 5.31
C ARG A 45 9.12 3.01 5.48
N PHE A 46 9.12 4.04 4.64
CA PHE A 46 9.89 5.26 4.90
C PHE A 46 9.26 6.07 6.02
N ASP A 47 7.96 5.92 6.29
CA ASP A 47 7.34 6.49 7.47
C ASP A 47 7.53 5.54 8.68
N PRO A 48 8.10 6.00 9.80
CA PRO A 48 8.28 5.17 10.98
C PRO A 48 6.96 4.76 11.66
N GLY A 49 5.86 5.43 11.37
CA GLY A 49 4.51 5.11 11.82
C GLY A 49 3.91 3.89 11.13
N GLU A 50 4.41 3.51 9.94
CA GLU A 50 3.92 2.36 9.18
C GLU A 50 4.05 1.05 9.98
N GLU A 51 5.25 0.73 10.47
CA GLU A 51 5.51 -0.52 11.21
C GLU A 51 4.97 -0.47 12.66
N LYS A 52 4.56 0.71 13.14
CA LYS A 52 4.01 0.92 14.48
C LYS A 52 2.50 0.92 14.53
N ASP A 53 1.83 0.71 13.39
CA ASP A 53 0.37 0.83 13.26
C ASP A 53 -0.14 2.20 13.73
N ASP A 54 0.62 3.27 13.43
CA ASP A 54 0.36 4.61 13.96
C ASP A 54 -0.96 5.18 13.39
N PRO A 55 -1.97 5.46 14.24
CA PRO A 55 -3.23 6.04 13.81
C PRO A 55 -3.08 7.40 13.11
N ALA A 56 -2.05 8.19 13.45
CA ALA A 56 -1.81 9.48 12.82
C ALA A 56 -1.37 9.30 11.36
N PHE A 57 -0.49 8.33 11.09
CA PHE A 57 -0.08 8.01 9.73
C PHE A 57 -1.22 7.37 8.93
N ALA A 58 -2.00 6.47 9.54
CA ALA A 58 -3.19 5.91 8.91
C ALA A 58 -4.23 7.01 8.55
N ALA A 59 -4.43 8.00 9.41
CA ALA A 59 -5.29 9.15 9.14
C ALA A 59 -4.76 10.05 8.01
N GLN A 60 -3.45 10.10 7.77
CA GLN A 60 -2.89 10.76 6.59
C GLN A 60 -3.18 9.97 5.31
N LEU A 61 -3.01 8.64 5.35
CA LEU A 61 -3.34 7.76 4.22
C LEU A 61 -4.84 7.81 3.87
N ALA A 62 -5.71 7.88 4.87
CA ALA A 62 -7.16 7.97 4.68
C ALA A 62 -7.61 9.23 3.94
N LYS A 63 -6.79 10.29 3.89
CA LYS A 63 -7.11 11.51 3.12
C LYS A 63 -6.93 11.33 1.61
N LEU A 64 -6.30 10.22 1.19
CA LEU A 64 -6.00 9.96 -0.22
C LEU A 64 -7.19 9.37 -1.00
N GLY A 65 -8.25 8.94 -0.32
CA GLY A 65 -9.43 8.40 -0.99
C GLY A 65 -10.55 7.99 -0.03
N ASP A 66 -11.67 7.60 -0.61
CA ASP A 66 -12.90 7.29 0.14
C ASP A 66 -13.03 5.80 0.52
N TYR A 67 -12.29 4.93 -0.18
CA TYR A 67 -12.34 3.47 -0.02
C TYR A 67 -10.93 2.90 0.10
N TYR A 68 -10.81 1.83 0.89
CA TYR A 68 -9.59 1.07 1.03
C TYR A 68 -9.76 -0.34 0.47
N VAL A 69 -8.83 -0.75 -0.40
CA VAL A 69 -8.77 -2.12 -0.92
C VAL A 69 -7.47 -2.76 -0.49
N ASN A 70 -7.55 -3.85 0.27
CA ASN A 70 -6.38 -4.65 0.64
C ASN A 70 -6.23 -5.82 -0.35
N ASP A 71 -5.25 -5.72 -1.24
CA ASP A 71 -4.88 -6.82 -2.14
C ASP A 71 -3.51 -7.43 -1.80
N ALA A 72 -3.04 -7.27 -0.55
CA ALA A 72 -1.71 -7.65 -0.10
C ALA A 72 -1.78 -8.75 0.98
N PHE A 73 -2.18 -9.97 0.59
CA PHE A 73 -2.35 -11.11 1.50
C PHE A 73 -1.09 -11.44 2.31
N SER A 74 0.07 -11.50 1.66
CA SER A 74 1.35 -11.89 2.28
C SER A 74 1.80 -10.99 3.44
N VAL A 75 1.28 -9.76 3.54
CA VAL A 75 1.58 -8.81 4.62
C VAL A 75 0.44 -8.65 5.61
N SER A 76 -0.73 -9.25 5.34
CA SER A 76 -1.94 -9.09 6.15
C SER A 76 -1.85 -9.69 7.55
N HIS A 77 -0.83 -10.53 7.81
CA HIS A 77 -0.51 -11.02 9.15
C HIS A 77 0.15 -9.96 10.07
N ARG A 78 0.42 -8.75 9.57
CA ARG A 78 1.08 -7.68 10.32
C ARG A 78 0.11 -6.54 10.60
N ALA A 79 0.06 -6.09 11.85
CA ALA A 79 -0.61 -4.85 12.22
C ALA A 79 0.30 -3.66 11.85
N HIS A 80 0.20 -3.22 10.60
CA HIS A 80 0.86 -2.03 10.08
C HIS A 80 -0.18 -0.98 9.70
N ALA A 81 0.20 0.30 9.69
CA ALA A 81 -0.75 1.39 9.50
C ALA A 81 -1.52 1.27 8.16
N SER A 82 -0.82 0.95 7.06
CA SER A 82 -1.44 0.78 5.74
C SER A 82 -2.26 -0.50 5.53
N VAL A 83 -2.18 -1.44 6.47
CA VAL A 83 -2.82 -2.77 6.38
C VAL A 83 -3.99 -2.87 7.37
N HIS A 84 -3.79 -2.40 8.59
CA HIS A 84 -4.68 -2.62 9.72
C HIS A 84 -5.33 -1.34 10.22
N ALA A 85 -4.57 -0.33 10.65
CA ALA A 85 -5.17 0.92 11.13
C ALA A 85 -6.02 1.63 10.05
N LEU A 86 -5.54 1.68 8.79
CA LEU A 86 -6.27 2.29 7.68
C LEU A 86 -7.61 1.59 7.40
N ALA A 87 -7.62 0.25 7.47
CA ALA A 87 -8.83 -0.56 7.26
C ALA A 87 -9.92 -0.30 8.31
N LYS A 88 -9.58 0.29 9.46
CA LYS A 88 -10.53 0.70 10.50
C LYS A 88 -11.11 2.10 10.26
N ILE A 89 -10.48 2.90 9.40
CA ILE A 89 -10.87 4.29 9.13
C ILE A 89 -11.79 4.37 7.92
N LEU A 90 -11.45 3.65 6.84
CA LEU A 90 -12.21 3.66 5.59
C LEU A 90 -13.01 2.37 5.42
N PRO A 91 -14.13 2.40 4.65
CA PRO A 91 -14.75 1.18 4.13
C PRO A 91 -13.70 0.31 3.41
N ALA A 92 -13.52 -0.92 3.89
CA ALA A 92 -12.41 -1.78 3.53
C ALA A 92 -12.90 -3.06 2.84
N GLU A 93 -12.36 -3.37 1.67
CA GLU A 93 -12.69 -4.56 0.90
C GLU A 93 -11.42 -5.35 0.52
N PRO A 94 -11.47 -6.69 0.48
CA PRO A 94 -10.37 -7.47 -0.07
C PRO A 94 -10.35 -7.34 -1.60
N GLY A 95 -9.15 -7.13 -2.16
CA GLY A 95 -8.92 -7.17 -3.59
C GLY A 95 -9.05 -8.59 -4.17
N LEU A 96 -8.91 -8.72 -5.49
CA LEU A 96 -9.12 -10.00 -6.18
C LEU A 96 -8.11 -11.07 -5.77
N SER A 97 -6.83 -10.69 -5.62
CA SER A 97 -5.77 -11.61 -5.20
C SER A 97 -5.98 -12.04 -3.75
N MET A 98 -6.32 -11.10 -2.87
CA MET A 98 -6.66 -11.38 -1.47
C MET A 98 -7.85 -12.36 -1.36
N ARG A 99 -8.92 -12.15 -2.13
CA ARG A 99 -10.09 -13.05 -2.15
C ARG A 99 -9.71 -14.46 -2.59
N ALA A 100 -8.86 -14.59 -3.61
CA ALA A 100 -8.41 -15.89 -4.09
C ALA A 100 -7.59 -16.65 -3.03
N GLU A 101 -6.70 -15.97 -2.31
CA GLU A 101 -5.89 -16.57 -1.23
C GLU A 101 -6.77 -17.05 -0.07
N LEU A 102 -7.76 -16.25 0.35
CA LEU A 102 -8.70 -16.64 1.42
C LEU A 102 -9.53 -17.87 1.01
N ALA A 103 -10.05 -17.87 -0.21
CA ALA A 103 -10.82 -19.02 -0.73
C ALA A 103 -9.97 -20.30 -0.79
N ALA A 104 -8.67 -20.19 -1.08
CA ALA A 104 -7.77 -21.33 -1.11
C ALA A 104 -7.41 -21.87 0.29
N LEU A 105 -7.47 -21.02 1.34
CA LEU A 105 -7.23 -21.44 2.72
C LEU A 105 -8.43 -22.14 3.36
N ASP A 106 -9.64 -21.76 2.95
CA ASP A 106 -10.90 -22.33 3.46
C ASP A 106 -11.31 -23.64 2.75
N ALA A 107 -10.60 -24.03 1.69
CA ALA A 107 -10.85 -25.23 0.89
C ALA A 107 -10.20 -26.49 1.48
#